data_AF-A0A8T0YGZ5-F1
#
_entry.id   AF-A0A8T0YGZ5-F1
#
_cell.length_a   1.000
_cell.length_b   1.000
_cell.length_c   1.000
_cell.angle_alpha   90.00
_cell.angle_beta   90.00
_cell.angle_gamma   90.00
#
_symmetry.space_group_name_H-M   'P 1'
#
loop_
_entity.id
_entity.type
_entity.pdbx_description
1 polymer ?
#
loop_
_entity_poly.entity_id
_entity_poly.type
_entity_poly.pdbx_seq_one_letter_code
_entity_poly.pdbx_strand_id
1 'polypeptide(L)'
;MNNTKAEQKRRSYSIKDKLAVIAEHEEGVAGSGFYALSNKHDAASGTLRGCWQNCQKLQHASKDWQIATRTARRLGGGGRGPKYPKVEERLHLWILDRNAKGLRVNDSYIRLQAQNIYRKLRGPDGPKLQREDHVSVEEPDKVVQLAPSGSFFAVTTCFSTNR
;
A
#
# COMPACT_ATOMS: atom_id res chain seq x y z
N MET A 1 13.41 21.38 29.33
CA MET A 1 13.60 20.19 28.48
C MET A 1 12.48 20.17 27.45
N ASN A 2 12.70 20.78 26.29
CA ASN A 2 11.67 20.96 25.28
C ASN A 2 11.77 19.80 24.29
N ASN A 3 10.93 18.79 24.46
CA ASN A 3 10.76 17.73 23.47
C ASN A 3 10.09 18.34 22.24
N THR A 4 10.88 18.76 21.26
CA THR A 4 10.40 19.13 19.93
C THR A 4 9.88 17.86 19.27
N LYS A 5 8.58 17.58 19.44
CA LYS A 5 7.87 16.60 18.61
C LYS A 5 8.10 17.01 17.16
N ALA A 6 8.87 16.21 16.41
CA ALA A 6 9.07 16.44 14.99
C ALA A 6 7.72 16.69 14.32
N GLU A 7 7.61 17.82 13.61
CA GLU A 7 6.36 18.31 13.06
C GLU A 7 5.91 17.36 11.95
N GLN A 8 5.03 16.41 12.30
CA GLN A 8 4.59 15.39 11.36
C GLN A 8 3.62 16.00 10.36
N LYS A 9 4.12 16.31 9.15
CA LYS A 9 3.38 16.93 8.03
C LYS A 9 2.05 16.24 7.70
N ARG A 10 1.90 14.94 7.98
CA ARG A 10 0.67 14.16 7.77
C ARG A 10 0.41 13.21 8.93
N ARG A 11 -0.75 13.37 9.58
CA ARG A 11 -1.23 12.44 10.61
C ARG A 11 -2.00 11.28 9.99
N SER A 12 -1.79 10.08 10.53
CA SER A 12 -2.53 8.88 10.13
C SER A 12 -3.54 8.51 11.22
N TYR A 13 -4.82 8.42 10.86
CA TYR A 13 -5.90 8.04 11.76
C TYR A 13 -6.26 6.56 11.57
N SER A 14 -6.50 5.84 12.66
CA SER A 14 -6.99 4.46 12.59
C SER A 14 -8.42 4.41 12.07
N ILE A 15 -8.87 3.24 11.59
CA ILE A 15 -10.28 3.07 11.19
C ILE A 15 -11.22 3.30 12.40
N LYS A 16 -10.79 2.94 13.61
CA LYS A 16 -11.55 3.19 14.84
C LYS A 16 -11.69 4.68 15.14
N ASP A 17 -10.60 5.44 15.05
CA ASP A 17 -10.62 6.90 15.29
C ASP A 17 -11.57 7.59 14.30
N LYS A 18 -11.51 7.15 13.04
CA LYS A 18 -12.42 7.62 11.98
C LYS A 18 -13.89 7.31 12.30
N LEU A 19 -14.18 6.13 12.82
CA LEU A 19 -15.55 5.74 13.21
C LEU A 19 -16.04 6.51 14.45
N ALA A 20 -15.16 6.82 15.40
CA ALA A 20 -15.51 7.65 16.56
C ALA A 20 -15.95 9.06 16.13
N VAL A 21 -15.21 9.69 15.21
CA VAL A 21 -15.59 10.97 14.60
C VAL A 21 -16.97 10.89 13.96
N ILE A 22 -17.25 9.81 13.22
CA ILE A 22 -18.54 9.61 12.54
C ILE A 22 -19.68 9.46 13.56
N ALA A 23 -19.44 8.74 14.66
CA ALA A 23 -20.45 8.52 15.69
C ALA A 23 -20.80 9.80 16.47
N GLU A 24 -19.86 10.74 16.60
CA GLU A 24 -20.09 12.04 17.26
C GLU A 24 -20.69 13.11 16.34
N HIS A 25 -20.72 12.86 15.02
CA HIS A 25 -21.24 13.82 14.06
C HIS A 25 -22.75 13.63 13.85
N GLU A 26 -23.51 14.68 14.13
CA GLU A 26 -24.94 14.77 13.87
C GLU A 26 -25.23 16.04 13.06
N GLU A 27 -26.01 15.91 11.98
CA GLU A 27 -26.35 17.05 11.13
C GLU A 27 -27.36 17.97 11.84
N GLY A 28 -27.07 19.26 11.90
CA GLY A 28 -27.96 20.26 12.50
C GLY A 28 -27.86 20.45 14.02
N VAL A 29 -27.00 19.69 14.72
CA VAL A 29 -26.80 19.83 16.18
C VAL A 29 -25.66 20.80 16.49
N ALA A 30 -25.89 21.73 17.42
CA ALA A 30 -24.86 22.66 17.88
C ALA A 30 -23.74 21.89 18.62
N GLY A 31 -22.50 22.03 18.17
CA GLY A 31 -21.33 21.37 18.78
C GLY A 31 -20.96 19.99 18.21
N SER A 32 -21.73 19.47 17.25
CA SER A 32 -21.42 18.25 16.48
C SER A 32 -20.90 18.55 15.06
N GLY A 33 -20.86 19.83 14.65
CA GLY A 33 -20.35 20.24 13.34
C GLY A 33 -18.85 19.97 13.15
N PHE A 34 -18.39 19.88 11.90
CA PHE A 34 -16.99 19.56 11.57
C PHE A 34 -15.95 20.51 12.18
N TYR A 35 -16.32 21.75 12.50
CA TYR A 35 -15.44 22.71 13.16
C TYR A 35 -15.28 22.41 14.66
N ALA A 36 -16.36 22.02 15.35
CA ALA A 36 -16.30 21.60 16.75
C ALA A 36 -15.55 20.27 16.89
N LEU A 37 -15.83 19.32 15.99
CA LEU A 37 -15.15 18.02 15.95
C LEU A 37 -13.66 18.15 15.58
N SER A 38 -13.27 19.12 14.75
CA SER A 38 -11.85 19.32 14.42
C SER A 38 -11.01 19.68 15.63
N ASN A 39 -11.59 20.44 16.57
CA ASN A 39 -10.91 20.81 17.81
C ASN A 39 -10.85 19.64 18.80
N LYS A 40 -11.93 18.84 18.88
CA LYS A 40 -11.99 17.65 19.76
C LYS A 40 -11.00 16.56 19.36
N HIS A 41 -10.91 16.27 18.06
CA HIS A 41 -10.12 15.16 17.51
C HIS A 41 -8.73 15.58 16.97
N ASP A 42 -8.38 16.86 17.11
CA ASP A 42 -7.13 17.46 16.57
C ASP A 42 -6.89 17.04 15.10
N ALA A 43 -7.94 17.24 14.29
CA ALA A 43 -8.02 16.81 12.91
C ALA A 43 -8.68 17.89 12.05
N ALA A 44 -8.12 18.19 10.87
CA ALA A 44 -8.67 19.24 10.01
C ALA A 44 -10.12 18.92 9.57
N SER A 45 -11.00 19.92 9.53
CA SER A 45 -12.40 19.74 9.12
C SER A 45 -12.56 19.12 7.72
N GLY A 46 -11.59 19.35 6.81
CA GLY A 46 -11.52 18.67 5.52
C GLY A 46 -11.29 17.16 5.62
N THR A 47 -10.47 16.72 6.59
CA THR A 47 -10.27 15.29 6.88
C THR A 47 -11.55 14.65 7.42
N LEU A 48 -12.28 15.36 8.30
CA LEU A 48 -13.54 14.87 8.86
C LEU A 48 -14.62 14.74 7.78
N ARG A 49 -14.71 15.72 6.85
CA ARG A 49 -15.58 15.61 5.68
C ARG A 49 -15.25 14.41 4.81
N GLY A 50 -13.96 14.16 4.55
CA GLY A 50 -13.53 12.97 3.79
C GLY A 50 -13.82 11.65 4.52
N CYS A 51 -13.80 11.67 5.86
CA CYS A 51 -14.23 10.55 6.69
C CYS A 51 -15.73 10.28 6.52
N TRP A 52 -16.56 11.33 6.63
CA TRP A 52 -18.00 11.27 6.48
C TRP A 52 -18.41 10.74 5.09
N GLN A 53 -17.82 11.27 4.02
CA GLN A 53 -18.08 10.81 2.65
C GLN A 53 -17.77 9.32 2.43
N ASN A 54 -16.86 8.74 3.21
CA ASN A 54 -16.47 7.34 3.12
C ASN A 54 -16.96 6.50 4.32
N CYS A 55 -17.97 6.98 5.06
CA CYS A 55 -18.45 6.34 6.29
C CYS A 55 -18.88 4.89 6.08
N GLN A 56 -19.62 4.59 5.01
CA GLN A 56 -20.05 3.23 4.67
C GLN A 56 -18.86 2.30 4.39
N LYS A 57 -17.84 2.80 3.68
CA LYS A 57 -16.61 2.04 3.41
C LYS A 57 -15.83 1.76 4.69
N LEU A 58 -15.82 2.71 5.63
CA LEU A 58 -15.19 2.53 6.95
C LEU A 58 -15.90 1.49 7.80
N GLN A 59 -17.24 1.50 7.80
CA GLN A 59 -18.05 0.49 8.49
C GLN A 59 -17.84 -0.91 7.90
N HIS A 60 -17.81 -1.03 6.57
CA HIS A 60 -17.52 -2.31 5.91
C HIS A 60 -16.11 -2.80 6.25
N ALA A 61 -15.10 -1.94 6.10
CA ALA A 61 -13.71 -2.28 6.40
C ALA A 61 -13.49 -2.65 7.88
N SER A 62 -14.31 -2.12 8.80
CA SER A 62 -14.25 -2.50 10.21
C SER A 62 -14.80 -3.89 10.51
N LYS A 63 -15.67 -4.44 9.65
CA LYS A 63 -16.23 -5.80 9.79
C LYS A 63 -15.25 -6.85 9.26
N ASP A 64 -14.35 -6.47 8.36
CA ASP A 64 -13.33 -7.35 7.79
C ASP A 64 -12.27 -7.72 8.85
N TRP A 65 -12.28 -8.96 9.34
CA TRP A 65 -11.39 -9.43 10.41
C TRP A 65 -9.89 -9.31 10.07
N GLN A 66 -9.53 -9.40 8.77
CA GLN A 66 -8.15 -9.21 8.30
C GLN A 66 -7.66 -7.77 8.52
N ILE A 67 -8.57 -6.81 8.48
CA ILE A 67 -8.35 -5.38 8.73
C ILE A 67 -8.46 -5.08 10.24
N ALA A 68 -9.13 -5.92 11.03
CA ALA A 68 -9.26 -5.75 12.48
C ALA A 68 -7.94 -5.97 13.26
N THR A 69 -6.91 -6.55 12.64
CA THR A 69 -5.58 -6.70 13.25
C THR A 69 -4.93 -5.32 13.47
N ARG A 70 -4.35 -5.15 14.68
CA ARG A 70 -3.71 -3.99 15.40
C ARG A 70 -3.19 -2.75 14.63
N THR A 71 -3.15 -2.72 13.30
CA THR A 71 -2.45 -1.72 12.49
C THR A 71 -3.17 -1.27 11.22
N ALA A 72 -4.47 -1.57 11.02
CA ALA A 72 -5.19 -1.04 9.87
C ALA A 72 -5.48 0.47 10.02
N ARG A 73 -4.58 1.27 9.45
CA ARG A 73 -4.67 2.74 9.37
C ARG A 73 -5.34 3.23 8.09
N ARG A 74 -5.69 2.33 7.16
CA ARG A 74 -6.08 2.68 5.79
C ARG A 74 -7.31 1.91 5.33
N LEU A 75 -8.21 2.63 4.66
CA LEU A 75 -9.23 2.04 3.81
C LEU A 75 -8.55 1.31 2.65
N GLY A 76 -9.09 0.15 2.25
CA GLY A 76 -8.75 -0.45 0.97
C GLY A 76 -8.98 0.57 -0.16
N GLY A 77 -8.05 0.66 -1.10
CA GLY A 77 -8.15 1.59 -2.24
C GLY A 77 -7.47 2.95 -2.07
N GLY A 78 -6.78 3.21 -0.94
CA GLY A 78 -5.96 4.42 -0.75
C GLY A 78 -4.63 4.45 -1.54
N GLY A 79 -4.51 3.66 -2.62
CA GLY A 79 -3.31 3.51 -3.44
C GLY A 79 -3.63 3.58 -4.93
N ARG A 80 -2.62 3.37 -5.79
CA ARG A 80 -2.85 3.26 -7.24
C ARG A 80 -3.80 2.09 -7.50
N GLY A 81 -4.83 2.34 -8.30
CA GLY A 81 -5.77 1.31 -8.72
C GLY A 81 -5.07 0.19 -9.49
N PRO A 82 -5.70 -0.99 -9.59
CA PRO A 82 -5.17 -2.12 -10.35
C PRO A 82 -4.95 -1.73 -11.82
N LYS A 83 -3.76 -2.02 -12.35
CA LYS A 83 -3.43 -1.71 -13.75
C LYS A 83 -4.20 -2.62 -14.72
N TYR A 84 -4.52 -3.84 -14.28
CA TYR A 84 -5.22 -4.84 -15.08
C TYR A 84 -6.37 -5.47 -14.28
N PRO A 85 -7.48 -4.74 -14.06
CA PRO A 85 -8.54 -5.18 -13.14
C PRO A 85 -9.12 -6.56 -13.47
N LYS A 86 -9.39 -6.84 -14.75
CA LYS A 86 -9.92 -8.15 -15.19
C LYS A 86 -8.93 -9.31 -15.00
N VAL A 87 -7.63 -9.03 -15.09
CA VAL A 87 -6.60 -10.05 -14.88
C VAL A 87 -6.45 -10.34 -13.40
N GLU A 88 -6.39 -9.29 -12.59
CA GLU A 88 -6.26 -9.36 -11.14
C GLU A 88 -7.48 -10.06 -10.50
N GLU A 89 -8.70 -9.78 -10.98
CA GLU A 89 -9.93 -10.46 -10.54
C GLU A 89 -9.91 -11.97 -10.84
N ARG A 90 -9.58 -12.36 -12.08
CA ARG A 90 -9.48 -13.78 -12.47
C ARG A 90 -8.35 -14.51 -11.72
N LEU A 91 -7.24 -13.82 -11.48
CA LEU A 91 -6.12 -14.35 -10.71
C LEU A 91 -6.51 -14.56 -9.24
N HIS A 92 -7.27 -13.63 -8.66
CA HIS A 92 -7.77 -13.73 -7.30
C HIS A 92 -8.71 -14.93 -7.12
N LEU A 93 -9.69 -15.11 -8.01
CA LEU A 93 -10.59 -16.27 -8.00
C LEU A 93 -9.81 -17.60 -8.12
N TRP A 94 -8.78 -17.62 -8.97
CA TRP A 94 -7.94 -18.80 -9.14
C TRP A 94 -7.11 -19.11 -7.87
N ILE A 95 -6.60 -18.10 -7.16
CA ILE A 95 -5.91 -18.30 -5.88
C ILE A 95 -6.89 -18.86 -4.83
N LEU A 96 -8.12 -18.35 -4.77
CA LEU A 96 -9.15 -18.84 -3.85
C LEU A 96 -9.48 -20.33 -4.10
N ASP A 97 -9.66 -20.74 -5.35
CA ASP A 97 -9.89 -22.15 -5.72
C ASP A 97 -8.72 -23.06 -5.29
N ARG A 98 -7.48 -22.59 -5.42
CA ARG A 98 -6.29 -23.35 -5.00
C ARG A 98 -6.18 -23.44 -3.47
N ASN A 99 -6.46 -22.34 -2.77
CA ASN A 99 -6.45 -22.31 -1.31
C ASN A 99 -7.56 -23.20 -0.74
N ALA A 100 -8.73 -23.25 -1.38
CA ALA A 100 -9.82 -24.17 -1.00
C ALA A 100 -9.40 -25.64 -1.13
N LYS A 101 -8.47 -25.96 -2.04
CA LYS A 101 -7.86 -27.29 -2.20
C LYS A 101 -6.67 -27.53 -1.24
N GLY A 102 -6.38 -26.60 -0.32
CA GLY A 102 -5.25 -26.69 0.61
C GLY A 102 -3.89 -26.48 -0.05
N LEU A 103 -3.84 -25.99 -1.30
CA LEU A 103 -2.59 -25.82 -2.04
C LEU A 103 -2.07 -24.40 -1.89
N ARG A 104 -0.91 -24.25 -1.25
CA ARG A 104 -0.21 -22.96 -1.20
C ARG A 104 0.33 -22.60 -2.58
N VAL A 105 -0.01 -21.41 -3.07
CA VAL A 105 0.44 -20.91 -4.37
C VAL A 105 1.75 -20.11 -4.21
N ASN A 106 2.81 -20.52 -4.92
CA ASN A 106 4.07 -19.80 -4.96
C ASN A 106 3.98 -18.57 -5.89
N ASP A 107 4.69 -17.50 -5.56
CA ASP A 107 4.71 -16.23 -6.29
C ASP A 107 5.12 -16.40 -7.77
N SER A 108 6.09 -17.27 -8.07
CA SER A 108 6.45 -17.59 -9.47
C SER A 108 5.25 -18.14 -10.26
N TYR A 109 4.40 -18.92 -9.60
CA TYR A 109 3.22 -19.52 -10.22
C TYR A 109 2.07 -18.50 -10.37
N ILE A 110 1.93 -17.58 -9.41
CA ILE A 110 1.03 -16.42 -9.53
C ILE A 110 1.41 -15.58 -10.75
N ARG A 111 2.69 -15.26 -10.92
CA ARG A 111 3.20 -14.49 -12.07
C ARG A 111 2.94 -15.18 -13.40
N LEU A 112 3.21 -16.49 -13.49
CA LEU A 112 2.94 -17.28 -14.69
C LEU A 112 1.44 -17.28 -15.03
N GLN A 113 0.59 -17.49 -14.02
CA GLN A 113 -0.85 -17.53 -14.22
C GLN A 113 -1.41 -16.17 -14.63
N ALA A 114 -0.90 -15.07 -14.06
CA ALA A 114 -1.25 -13.72 -14.48
C ALA A 114 -0.95 -13.48 -15.96
N GLN A 115 0.24 -13.91 -16.43
CA GLN A 115 0.59 -13.83 -17.85
C GLN A 115 -0.32 -14.70 -18.73
N ASN A 116 -0.65 -15.90 -18.29
CA ASN A 116 -1.56 -16.79 -19.02
C ASN A 116 -2.97 -16.19 -19.14
N ILE A 117 -3.50 -15.62 -18.06
CA ILE A 117 -4.79 -14.92 -18.05
C ILE A 117 -4.74 -13.69 -18.97
N TYR A 118 -3.66 -12.92 -18.92
CA TYR A 118 -3.46 -11.75 -19.78
C TYR A 118 -3.46 -12.12 -21.26
N ARG A 119 -2.71 -13.18 -21.64
CA ARG A 119 -2.68 -13.70 -23.03
C ARG A 119 -4.05 -14.17 -23.50
N LYS A 120 -4.77 -14.93 -22.67
CA LYS A 120 -6.14 -15.40 -22.98
C LYS A 120 -7.13 -14.26 -23.19
N LEU A 121 -6.95 -13.14 -22.51
CA LEU A 121 -7.82 -11.97 -22.61
C LEU A 121 -7.50 -11.08 -23.83
N ARG A 122 -6.25 -11.06 -24.31
CA ARG A 122 -5.81 -10.18 -25.41
C ARG A 122 -5.68 -10.88 -26.77
N GLY A 123 -5.67 -12.21 -26.82
CA GLY A 123 -5.36 -12.97 -28.04
C GLY A 123 -3.84 -13.10 -28.28
N PRO A 124 -3.43 -13.95 -29.24
CA PRO A 124 -2.02 -14.33 -29.44
C PRO A 124 -1.09 -13.19 -29.87
N ASP A 125 -1.61 -12.06 -30.37
CA ASP A 125 -0.82 -10.97 -30.96
C ASP A 125 -0.54 -9.78 -30.02
N GLY A 126 -0.86 -9.90 -28.72
CA GLY A 126 -0.63 -8.84 -27.75
C GLY A 126 0.84 -8.74 -27.29
N PRO A 127 1.41 -7.52 -27.11
CA PRO A 127 2.73 -7.38 -26.48
C PRO A 127 2.73 -8.06 -25.11
N LYS A 128 3.82 -8.77 -24.79
CA LYS A 128 4.01 -9.43 -23.49
C LYS A 128 3.82 -8.40 -22.39
N LEU A 129 3.31 -8.82 -21.23
CA LEU A 129 3.33 -8.00 -20.01
C LEU A 129 4.78 -7.61 -19.74
N GLN A 130 5.19 -6.42 -20.20
CA GLN A 130 6.59 -6.02 -20.16
C GLN A 130 7.01 -5.84 -18.70
N ARG A 131 8.23 -6.27 -18.39
CA ARG A 131 8.90 -6.01 -17.11
C ARG A 131 9.43 -4.56 -17.10
N GLU A 132 8.60 -3.58 -17.40
CA GLU A 132 9.06 -2.19 -17.46
C GLU A 132 8.79 -1.55 -16.11
N ASP A 133 9.67 -1.89 -15.17
CA ASP A 133 10.44 -0.90 -14.44
C ASP A 133 11.90 -1.34 -14.62
N HIS A 134 12.52 -0.84 -15.70
CA HIS A 134 13.97 -0.77 -15.78
C HIS A 134 14.47 0.06 -14.60
N VAL A 135 14.84 -0.60 -13.48
CA VAL A 135 15.97 -0.10 -12.71
C VAL A 135 17.17 -0.40 -13.59
N SER A 136 17.84 0.66 -14.02
CA SER A 136 19.08 0.60 -14.79
C SER A 136 19.98 -0.49 -14.23
N VAL A 137 20.16 -1.57 -15.01
CA VAL A 137 21.30 -2.44 -14.86
C VAL A 137 22.45 -1.65 -15.47
N GLU A 138 23.11 -0.85 -14.64
CA GLU A 138 24.45 -0.37 -14.95
C GLU A 138 25.36 -1.61 -15.10
N GLU A 139 26.21 -1.57 -16.12
CA GLU A 139 27.00 -2.68 -16.68
C GLU A 139 27.74 -3.55 -15.65
N PRO A 140 27.89 -4.87 -15.93
CA PRO A 140 28.62 -5.79 -15.07
C PRO A 140 30.11 -5.79 -15.40
N ASP A 141 30.84 -4.73 -15.06
CA ASP A 141 32.31 -4.75 -15.04
C ASP A 141 32.84 -4.12 -13.74
N LYS A 142 32.52 -4.75 -12.61
CA LYS A 142 33.22 -4.53 -11.34
C LYS A 142 33.50 -5.87 -10.68
N VAL A 143 34.75 -6.32 -10.78
CA VAL A 143 35.28 -7.40 -9.93
C VAL A 143 35.35 -6.87 -8.51
N VAL A 144 34.38 -7.24 -7.67
CA VAL A 144 34.40 -6.97 -6.24
C VAL A 144 35.06 -8.17 -5.54
N GLN A 145 36.31 -8.01 -5.11
CA GLN A 145 36.94 -8.95 -4.19
C GLN A 145 36.52 -8.60 -2.75
N LEU A 146 35.90 -9.57 -2.06
CA LEU A 146 35.61 -9.50 -0.63
C LEU A 146 36.78 -10.11 0.14
N ALA A 147 37.59 -9.26 0.79
CA ALA A 147 38.50 -9.71 1.84
C ALA A 147 37.75 -9.70 3.19
N PRO A 148 37.84 -10.75 4.01
CA PRO A 148 37.22 -10.76 5.32
C PRO A 148 38.13 -10.03 6.32
N SER A 149 37.69 -8.86 6.80
CA SER A 149 38.19 -8.30 8.05
C SER A 149 37.02 -8.03 8.98
N GLY A 150 37.17 -8.50 10.21
CA GLY A 150 36.15 -8.40 11.23
C GLY A 150 35.82 -6.95 11.57
N SER A 151 34.52 -6.70 11.76
CA SER A 151 33.90 -5.45 12.22
C SER A 151 34.12 -4.22 11.33
N PHE A 152 33.02 -3.75 10.73
CA PHE A 152 32.86 -2.56 9.86
C PHE A 152 33.25 -2.70 8.38
N PHE A 153 32.25 -2.75 7.50
CA PHE A 153 32.43 -2.49 6.07
C PHE A 153 32.39 -0.98 5.81
N ALA A 154 33.53 -0.39 5.46
CA ALA A 154 33.60 0.93 4.84
C ALA A 154 33.55 0.77 3.31
N VAL A 155 32.66 1.51 2.64
CA VAL A 155 32.61 1.59 1.18
C VAL A 155 33.44 2.78 0.75
N THR A 156 34.66 2.55 0.25
CA THR A 156 35.49 3.59 -0.37
C THR A 156 35.32 3.53 -1.88
N THR A 157 34.72 4.55 -2.47
CA THR A 157 34.67 4.72 -3.93
C THR A 157 35.84 5.56 -4.40
N CYS A 158 36.80 4.95 -5.12
CA CYS A 158 37.85 5.69 -5.83
C CYS A 158 37.38 6.04 -7.25
N PHE A 159 37.48 7.31 -7.63
CA PHE A 159 37.30 7.78 -9.02
C PHE A 159 38.62 7.60 -9.79
N SER A 160 38.61 6.86 -10.89
CA SER A 160 39.73 6.81 -11.83
C SER A 160 39.48 7.86 -12.92
N THR A 161 40.28 8.93 -12.93
CA THR A 161 40.37 9.85 -14.06
C THR A 161 41.32 9.25 -15.10
N ASN A 162 40.78 8.75 -16.21
CA ASN A 162 41.59 8.41 -17.38
C ASN A 162 41.98 9.69 -18.14
N ARG A 163 43.26 9.79 -18.48
CA ARG A 163 43.86 10.81 -19.35
C ARG A 163 43.99 10.27 -20.76
#